data_AF-A0A7V5EMJ7-F1
#
_entry.id   AF-A0A7V5EMJ7-F1
#
_cell.length_a   1.000
_cell.length_b   1.000
_cell.length_c   1.000
_cell.angle_alpha   90.00
_cell.angle_beta   90.00
_cell.angle_gamma   90.00
#
_symmetry.space_group_name_H-M   'P 1'
#
loop_
_entity.id
_entity.type
_entity.pdbx_description
1 polymer ?
#
loop_
_entity_poly.entity_id
_entity_poly.type
_entity_poly.pdbx_seq_one_letter_code
_entity_poly.pdbx_strand_id
1 'polypeptide(L)'
;MLSRRNIRIKVMQVLYAATAEDSFKVKDLLKNYHAKIEGSFELLLFNIFLLTKVTQIAKEDYKKRQSKHLPTDFDKAFTPKLFENDLIQSFLNDPYIAKLIKKSEFEEKAGEDMAQIIYKKFLESHHDEYGEFILNKNPTVEDYREILLTLYKFCVRESEIFIETMWAHYPSWIDDDSLIIGASKKIIKAMP
;
A
#
# COMPACT_ATOMS: atom_id res chain seq x y z
N MET A 1 14.61 5.52 -8.06
CA MET A 1 13.56 5.53 -7.02
C MET A 1 13.64 6.73 -6.08
N LEU A 2 14.82 7.15 -5.60
CA LEU A 2 14.96 8.42 -4.88
C LEU A 2 15.24 9.58 -5.84
N SER A 3 14.50 10.68 -5.74
CA SER A 3 14.85 11.90 -6.47
C SER A 3 16.05 12.58 -5.81
N ARG A 4 16.74 13.47 -6.55
CA ARG A 4 17.81 14.32 -5.98
C ARG A 4 17.31 15.12 -4.77
N ARG A 5 16.03 15.50 -4.75
CA ARG A 5 15.40 16.18 -3.62
C ARG A 5 15.35 15.27 -2.39
N ASN A 6 14.92 14.02 -2.54
CA ASN A 6 14.85 13.08 -1.42
C ASN A 6 16.23 12.75 -0.84
N ILE A 7 17.23 12.59 -1.72
CA ILE A 7 18.62 12.40 -1.29
C ILE A 7 19.09 13.57 -0.42
N ARG A 8 18.87 14.81 -0.87
CA ARG A 8 19.23 16.01 -0.09
C ARG A 8 18.50 16.08 1.25
N ILE A 9 17.21 15.75 1.28
CA ILE A 9 16.44 15.70 2.54
C ILE A 9 17.07 14.71 3.50
N LYS A 10 17.36 13.47 3.07
CA LYS A 10 17.99 12.47 3.94
C LYS A 10 19.39 12.88 4.41
N VAL A 11 20.19 13.50 3.54
CA VAL A 11 21.51 14.06 3.92
C VAL A 11 21.33 15.15 4.98
N MET A 12 20.41 16.10 4.77
CA MET A 12 20.14 17.17 5.74
C MET A 12 19.64 16.63 7.08
N GLN A 13 18.79 15.60 7.09
CA GLN A 13 18.34 14.96 8.34
C GLN A 13 19.51 14.35 9.13
N VAL A 14 20.44 13.68 8.45
CA VAL A 14 21.61 13.08 9.10
C VAL A 14 22.56 14.15 9.63
N LEU A 15 22.83 15.19 8.84
CA LEU A 15 23.67 16.30 9.27
C LEU A 15 23.04 17.09 10.42
N TYR A 16 21.73 17.33 10.37
CA TYR A 16 21.01 17.99 11.44
C TYR A 16 21.08 17.21 12.75
N ALA A 17 20.82 15.89 12.71
CA ALA A 17 20.97 15.04 13.89
C ALA A 17 22.41 15.07 14.44
N ALA A 18 23.40 15.08 13.56
CA ALA A 18 24.82 15.16 13.95
C ALA A 18 25.20 16.49 14.61
N THR A 19 24.49 17.58 14.32
CA THR A 19 24.77 18.89 14.96
C THR A 19 24.37 18.94 16.44
N ALA A 20 23.55 17.99 16.90
CA ALA A 20 23.21 17.86 18.32
C ALA A 20 24.27 17.08 19.12
N GLU A 21 25.26 16.49 18.44
CA GLU A 21 26.35 15.73 19.06
C GLU A 21 27.63 16.58 19.12
N ASP A 22 28.37 16.51 20.24
CA ASP A 22 29.63 17.24 20.40
C ASP A 22 30.73 16.78 19.42
N SER A 23 30.64 15.53 18.95
CA SER A 23 31.51 14.97 17.92
C SER A 23 30.86 13.76 17.26
N PHE A 24 31.11 13.57 15.95
CA PHE A 24 30.60 12.43 15.19
C PHE A 24 31.68 11.88 14.25
N LYS A 25 31.58 10.60 13.91
CA LYS A 25 32.41 9.98 12.86
C LYS A 25 31.65 9.92 11.55
N VAL A 26 32.31 10.24 10.45
CA VAL A 26 31.72 10.18 9.09
C VAL A 26 31.13 8.80 8.79
N LYS A 27 31.77 7.72 9.26
CA LYS A 27 31.28 6.34 9.10
C LYS A 27 29.90 6.14 9.72
N ASP A 28 29.65 6.73 10.89
CA ASP A 28 28.38 6.58 11.60
C ASP A 28 27.28 7.41 10.89
N LEU A 29 27.63 8.59 10.36
CA LEU A 29 26.72 9.37 9.51
C LEU A 29 26.29 8.60 8.25
N LEU A 30 27.25 7.98 7.56
CA LEU A 30 26.95 7.16 6.37
C LEU A 30 26.06 5.97 6.72
N LYS A 31 26.32 5.30 7.84
CA LYS A 31 25.46 4.20 8.32
C LYS A 31 24.04 4.70 8.58
N ASN A 32 23.88 5.83 9.27
CA ASN A 32 22.56 6.42 9.55
C ASN A 32 21.84 6.85 8.27
N TYR A 33 22.57 7.37 7.29
CA TYR A 33 22.04 7.71 5.98
C TYR A 33 21.50 6.47 5.24
N HIS A 34 22.27 5.39 5.20
CA HIS A 34 21.83 4.13 4.59
C HIS A 34 20.60 3.55 5.29
N ALA A 35 20.58 3.55 6.63
CA ALA A 35 19.42 3.10 7.41
C ALA A 35 18.15 3.89 7.08
N LYS A 36 18.27 5.22 6.89
CA LYS A 36 17.14 6.06 6.46
C LYS A 36 16.63 5.71 5.06
N ILE A 37 17.51 5.37 4.12
CA ILE A 37 17.11 4.91 2.78
C ILE A 37 16.39 3.57 2.86
N GLU A 38 16.93 2.63 3.63
CA GLU A 38 16.33 1.32 3.84
C GLU A 38 14.94 1.46 4.47
N GLY A 39 14.78 2.33 5.46
CA GLY A 39 13.48 2.64 6.06
C GLY A 39 12.47 3.21 5.05
N SER A 40 12.88 4.11 4.15
CA SER A 40 12.00 4.60 3.08
C SER A 40 11.61 3.48 2.10
N PHE A 41 12.52 2.56 1.79
CA PHE A 41 12.21 1.42 0.93
C PHE A 41 11.25 0.43 1.61
N GLU A 42 11.45 0.15 2.88
CA GLU A 42 10.56 -0.69 3.67
C GLU A 42 9.15 -0.08 3.77
N LEU A 43 9.07 1.23 4.04
CA LEU A 43 7.80 1.99 4.05
C LEU A 43 7.06 1.92 2.70
N LEU A 44 7.79 2.00 1.59
CA LEU A 44 7.22 1.83 0.25
C LEU A 44 6.63 0.44 0.07
N LEU A 45 7.39 -0.59 0.46
CA LEU A 45 6.94 -1.97 0.35
C LEU A 45 5.71 -2.22 1.23
N PHE A 46 5.71 -1.66 2.43
CA PHE A 46 4.59 -1.75 3.35
C PHE A 46 3.32 -1.10 2.79
N ASN A 47 3.44 0.04 2.10
CA ASN A 47 2.31 0.68 1.41
C ASN A 47 1.64 -0.24 0.39
N ILE A 48 2.44 -0.88 -0.48
CA ILE A 48 1.91 -1.79 -1.50
C ILE A 48 1.34 -3.05 -0.83
N PHE A 49 2.01 -3.57 0.20
CA PHE A 49 1.52 -4.70 0.97
C PHE A 49 0.15 -4.42 1.61
N LEU A 50 -0.03 -3.27 2.28
CA LEU A 50 -1.34 -2.92 2.84
C LEU A 50 -2.42 -2.79 1.77
N LEU A 51 -2.10 -2.23 0.60
CA LEU A 51 -3.02 -2.21 -0.53
C LEU A 51 -3.48 -3.63 -0.91
N THR A 52 -2.55 -4.59 -0.99
CA THR A 52 -2.92 -5.99 -1.27
C THR A 52 -3.82 -6.59 -0.19
N LYS A 53 -3.60 -6.26 1.09
CA LYS A 53 -4.47 -6.70 2.19
C LYS A 53 -5.88 -6.15 2.09
N VAL A 54 -6.02 -4.87 1.73
CA VAL A 54 -7.35 -4.28 1.50
C VAL A 54 -8.05 -4.99 0.34
N THR A 55 -7.36 -5.26 -0.77
CA THR A 55 -7.97 -6.00 -1.89
C THR A 55 -8.37 -7.42 -1.50
N GLN A 56 -7.62 -8.08 -0.61
CA GLN A 56 -7.87 -9.45 -0.16
C GLN A 56 -9.24 -9.61 0.51
N ILE A 57 -9.77 -8.56 1.14
CA ILE A 57 -11.10 -8.55 1.76
C ILE A 57 -12.21 -8.85 0.74
N ALA A 58 -12.00 -8.57 -0.56
CA ALA A 58 -12.94 -8.92 -1.62
C ALA A 58 -13.23 -10.45 -1.68
N LYS A 59 -12.27 -11.30 -1.29
CA LYS A 59 -12.49 -12.76 -1.20
C LYS A 59 -13.48 -13.13 -0.09
N GLU A 60 -13.42 -12.44 1.04
CA GLU A 60 -14.35 -12.66 2.14
C GLU A 60 -15.73 -12.08 1.82
N ASP A 61 -15.77 -10.92 1.17
CA ASP A 61 -17.01 -10.30 0.68
C ASP A 61 -17.72 -11.25 -0.29
N TYR A 62 -16.99 -11.84 -1.23
CA TYR A 62 -17.53 -12.85 -2.15
C TYR A 62 -18.17 -14.03 -1.41
N LYS A 63 -17.48 -14.60 -0.41
CA LYS A 63 -18.02 -15.70 0.39
C LYS A 63 -19.30 -15.30 1.11
N LYS A 64 -19.32 -14.11 1.73
CA LYS A 64 -20.50 -13.56 2.44
C LYS A 64 -21.68 -13.37 1.49
N ARG A 65 -21.44 -12.89 0.27
CA ARG A 65 -22.47 -12.70 -0.76
C ARG A 65 -23.05 -14.02 -1.25
N GLN A 66 -22.20 -15.03 -1.47
CA GLN A 66 -22.66 -16.37 -1.85
C GLN A 66 -23.49 -17.06 -0.76
N SER A 67 -23.22 -16.80 0.52
CA SER A 67 -23.99 -17.40 1.62
C SER A 67 -25.35 -16.74 1.87
N LYS A 68 -25.70 -15.65 1.16
CA LYS A 68 -26.99 -14.97 1.35
C LYS A 68 -28.14 -15.87 0.92
N HIS A 69 -29.16 -16.00 1.77
CA HIS A 69 -30.39 -16.73 1.44
C HIS A 69 -31.16 -16.11 0.27
N LEU A 70 -31.10 -14.78 0.12
CA LEU A 70 -31.71 -14.06 -0.99
C LEU A 70 -30.67 -13.11 -1.63
N PRO A 71 -29.85 -13.62 -2.56
CA PRO A 71 -28.80 -12.83 -3.20
C PRO A 71 -29.41 -11.86 -4.23
N THR A 72 -28.92 -10.61 -4.21
CA THR A 72 -29.25 -9.62 -5.24
C THR A 72 -28.59 -9.98 -6.57
N ASP A 73 -29.00 -9.35 -7.67
CA ASP A 73 -28.35 -9.60 -8.97
C ASP A 73 -26.89 -9.14 -8.99
N PHE A 74 -26.56 -8.09 -8.24
CA PHE A 74 -25.16 -7.70 -8.02
C PHE A 74 -24.40 -8.78 -7.23
N ASP A 75 -24.98 -9.35 -6.17
CA ASP A 75 -24.33 -10.41 -5.39
C ASP A 75 -24.02 -11.65 -6.24
N LYS A 76 -24.88 -11.97 -7.22
CA LYS A 76 -24.66 -13.07 -8.18
C LYS A 76 -23.57 -12.75 -9.19
N ALA A 77 -23.46 -11.48 -9.61
CA ALA A 77 -22.44 -11.02 -10.55
C ALA A 77 -21.08 -10.75 -9.90
N PHE A 78 -21.05 -10.57 -8.57
CA PHE A 78 -19.84 -10.24 -7.83
C PHE A 78 -18.79 -11.34 -7.92
N THR A 79 -17.57 -10.93 -8.22
CA THR A 79 -16.39 -11.80 -8.21
C THR A 79 -15.27 -11.12 -7.43
N PRO A 80 -14.38 -11.86 -6.75
CA PRO A 80 -13.27 -11.29 -5.99
C PRO A 80 -12.11 -10.83 -6.89
N LYS A 81 -12.40 -10.43 -8.14
CA LYS A 81 -11.42 -10.10 -9.17
C LYS A 81 -10.52 -8.90 -8.81
N LEU A 82 -10.95 -8.05 -7.86
CA LEU A 82 -10.11 -7.00 -7.28
C LEU A 82 -8.83 -7.56 -6.63
N PHE A 83 -8.88 -8.77 -6.05
CA PHE A 83 -7.71 -9.44 -5.49
C PHE A 83 -7.07 -10.42 -6.47
N GLU A 84 -7.87 -11.15 -7.23
CA GLU A 84 -7.40 -12.30 -8.03
C GLU A 84 -6.71 -11.93 -9.34
N ASN A 85 -6.61 -10.64 -9.68
CA ASN A 85 -5.92 -10.18 -10.88
C ASN A 85 -4.40 -10.35 -10.82
N ASP A 86 -3.80 -10.44 -12.01
CA ASP A 86 -2.37 -10.65 -12.18
C ASP A 86 -1.50 -9.54 -11.59
N LEU A 87 -1.98 -8.28 -11.52
CA LEU A 87 -1.21 -7.19 -10.93
C LEU A 87 -0.95 -7.45 -9.43
N ILE A 88 -1.99 -7.79 -8.67
CA ILE A 88 -1.87 -8.11 -7.25
C ILE A 88 -1.15 -9.44 -7.04
N GLN A 89 -1.48 -10.46 -7.84
CA GLN A 89 -0.87 -11.78 -7.70
C GLN A 89 0.63 -11.76 -8.05
N SER A 90 1.06 -10.97 -9.04
CA SER A 90 2.48 -10.85 -9.40
C SER A 90 3.31 -10.27 -8.25
N PHE A 91 2.77 -9.30 -7.51
CA PHE A 91 3.44 -8.74 -6.33
C PHE A 91 3.54 -9.75 -5.18
N LEU A 92 2.45 -10.48 -4.90
CA LEU A 92 2.40 -11.46 -3.80
C LEU A 92 3.24 -12.71 -4.08
N ASN A 93 3.31 -13.13 -5.33
CA ASN A 93 4.02 -14.35 -5.74
C ASN A 93 5.52 -14.13 -6.03
N ASP A 94 6.00 -12.88 -5.99
CA ASP A 94 7.43 -12.60 -6.13
C ASP A 94 8.21 -13.12 -4.89
N PRO A 95 9.14 -14.08 -5.06
CA PRO A 95 9.85 -14.69 -3.92
C PRO A 95 10.74 -13.71 -3.15
N TYR A 96 11.27 -12.69 -3.83
CA TYR A 96 12.10 -11.67 -3.21
C TYR A 96 11.24 -10.75 -2.34
N ILE A 97 10.09 -10.33 -2.85
CA ILE A 97 9.11 -9.53 -2.11
C ILE A 97 8.57 -10.30 -0.90
N ALA A 98 8.18 -11.56 -1.09
CA ALA A 98 7.68 -12.42 0.00
C ALA A 98 8.72 -12.56 1.14
N LYS A 99 10.00 -12.72 0.79
CA LYS A 99 11.09 -12.76 1.78
C LYS A 99 11.23 -11.45 2.55
N LEU A 100 11.09 -10.30 1.88
CA LEU A 100 11.15 -8.98 2.52
C LEU A 100 9.96 -8.75 3.45
N ILE A 101 8.74 -9.05 3.00
CA ILE A 101 7.50 -8.95 3.81
C ILE A 101 7.65 -9.74 5.11
N LYS A 102 8.15 -10.98 5.02
CA LYS A 102 8.38 -11.83 6.20
C LYS A 102 9.48 -11.27 7.11
N LYS A 103 10.61 -10.82 6.54
CA LYS A 103 11.72 -10.25 7.31
C LYS A 103 11.30 -9.00 8.09
N SER A 104 10.39 -8.22 7.51
CA SER A 104 9.92 -6.95 8.07
C SER A 104 8.66 -7.07 8.91
N GLU A 105 8.17 -8.29 9.17
CA GLU A 105 7.02 -8.57 10.06
C GLU A 105 5.77 -7.75 9.68
N PHE A 106 5.52 -7.59 8.38
CA PHE A 106 4.45 -6.71 7.91
C PHE A 106 3.04 -7.15 8.30
N GLU A 107 2.80 -8.47 8.41
CA GLU A 107 1.51 -9.00 8.86
C GLU A 107 1.15 -8.49 10.25
N GLU A 108 2.12 -8.47 11.17
CA GLU A 108 1.92 -8.00 12.55
C GLU A 108 1.68 -6.49 12.60
N LYS A 109 2.32 -5.73 11.69
CA LYS A 109 2.18 -4.27 11.58
C LYS A 109 0.86 -3.83 10.92
N ALA A 110 0.21 -4.67 10.12
CA ALA A 110 -0.97 -4.26 9.35
C ALA A 110 -2.22 -4.09 10.23
N GLY A 111 -2.29 -4.79 11.36
CA GLY A 111 -3.49 -4.87 12.21
C GLY A 111 -4.60 -5.70 11.56
N GLU A 112 -5.32 -6.48 12.36
CA GLU A 112 -6.29 -7.47 11.86
C GLU A 112 -7.49 -6.85 11.14
N ASP A 113 -8.03 -5.75 11.67
CA ASP A 113 -9.29 -5.15 11.17
C ASP A 113 -9.10 -4.01 10.17
N MET A 114 -7.88 -3.47 10.05
CA MET A 114 -7.60 -2.27 9.26
C MET A 114 -8.05 -2.44 7.82
N ALA A 115 -7.65 -3.55 7.18
CA ALA A 115 -8.00 -3.84 5.80
C ALA A 115 -9.52 -3.91 5.58
N GLN A 116 -10.25 -4.48 6.54
CA GLN A 116 -11.70 -4.61 6.48
C GLN A 116 -12.40 -3.25 6.61
N ILE A 117 -11.93 -2.40 7.52
CA ILE A 117 -12.47 -1.04 7.72
C ILE A 117 -12.27 -0.21 6.46
N ILE A 118 -11.06 -0.23 5.88
CA ILE A 118 -10.75 0.51 4.65
C ILE A 118 -11.63 0.01 3.49
N TYR A 119 -11.70 -1.31 3.29
CA TYR A 119 -12.48 -1.87 2.19
C TYR A 119 -13.95 -1.45 2.27
N LYS A 120 -14.57 -1.51 3.46
CA LYS A 120 -15.96 -1.07 3.65
C LYS A 120 -16.15 0.42 3.33
N LYS A 121 -15.31 1.30 3.88
CA LYS A 121 -15.39 2.74 3.61
C LYS A 121 -15.14 3.07 2.13
N PHE A 122 -14.28 2.30 1.47
CA PHE A 122 -14.06 2.42 0.03
C PHE A 122 -15.33 2.07 -0.75
N LEU A 123 -16.00 0.96 -0.42
CA LEU A 123 -17.27 0.60 -1.06
C LEU A 123 -18.37 1.64 -0.84
N GLU A 124 -18.40 2.30 0.32
CA GLU A 124 -19.38 3.35 0.62
C GLU A 124 -19.12 4.64 -0.18
N SER A 125 -17.85 5.01 -0.38
CA SER A 125 -17.45 6.26 -1.04
C SER A 125 -17.32 6.16 -2.56
N HIS A 126 -16.93 4.98 -3.07
CA HIS A 126 -16.65 4.71 -4.48
C HIS A 126 -17.52 3.55 -5.00
N HIS A 127 -18.77 3.51 -4.52
CA HIS A 127 -19.72 2.45 -4.84
C HIS A 127 -19.92 2.29 -6.35
N ASP A 128 -20.08 3.41 -7.06
CA ASP A 128 -20.45 3.41 -8.46
C ASP A 128 -19.27 2.96 -9.33
N GLU A 129 -18.07 3.52 -9.13
CA GLU A 129 -16.87 3.12 -9.87
C GLU A 129 -16.50 1.66 -9.61
N TYR A 130 -16.60 1.21 -8.35
CA TYR A 130 -16.34 -0.19 -8.03
C TYR A 130 -17.43 -1.12 -8.58
N GLY A 131 -18.70 -0.69 -8.55
CA GLY A 131 -19.83 -1.42 -9.10
C GLY A 131 -19.69 -1.63 -10.61
N GLU A 132 -19.37 -0.57 -11.34
CA GLU A 132 -19.08 -0.61 -12.79
C GLU A 132 -17.91 -1.56 -13.09
N PHE A 133 -16.81 -1.43 -12.33
CA PHE A 133 -15.68 -2.34 -12.45
C PHE A 133 -16.10 -3.80 -12.25
N ILE A 134 -16.90 -4.10 -11.21
CA ILE A 134 -17.36 -5.47 -10.93
C ILE A 134 -18.27 -6.00 -12.05
N LEU A 135 -19.19 -5.20 -12.56
CA LEU A 135 -20.15 -5.59 -13.59
C LEU A 135 -19.52 -5.71 -14.99
N ASN A 136 -18.36 -5.09 -15.22
CA ASN A 136 -17.59 -5.31 -16.45
C ASN A 136 -17.15 -6.79 -16.56
N LYS A 137 -17.69 -7.51 -17.54
CA LYS A 137 -17.42 -8.94 -17.75
C LYS A 137 -16.02 -9.21 -18.31
N ASN A 138 -15.43 -8.26 -19.02
CA ASN A 138 -14.13 -8.41 -19.66
C ASN A 138 -13.23 -7.21 -19.31
N PRO A 139 -12.86 -7.03 -18.03
CA PRO A 139 -11.99 -5.95 -17.61
C PRO A 139 -10.61 -6.13 -18.25
N THR A 140 -10.13 -5.05 -18.85
CA THR A 140 -8.77 -4.93 -19.35
C THR A 140 -7.80 -4.72 -18.19
N VAL A 141 -6.49 -4.90 -18.45
CA VAL A 141 -5.45 -4.61 -17.45
C VAL A 141 -5.54 -3.15 -16.98
N GLU A 142 -5.91 -2.22 -17.85
CA GLU A 142 -6.07 -0.82 -17.47
C GLU A 142 -7.25 -0.57 -16.53
N ASP A 143 -8.37 -1.30 -16.70
CA ASP A 143 -9.49 -1.22 -15.75
C ASP A 143 -9.05 -1.65 -14.33
N TYR A 144 -8.23 -2.69 -14.24
CA TYR A 144 -7.63 -3.11 -12.96
C TYR A 144 -6.65 -2.06 -12.42
N ARG A 145 -5.78 -1.48 -13.25
CA ARG A 145 -4.87 -0.42 -12.81
C ARG A 145 -5.65 0.80 -12.29
N GLU A 146 -6.70 1.20 -12.97
CA GLU A 146 -7.52 2.34 -12.60
C GLU A 146 -8.20 2.12 -11.24
N ILE A 147 -8.87 0.98 -11.04
CA ILE A 147 -9.53 0.73 -9.74
C ILE A 147 -8.52 0.60 -8.60
N LEU A 148 -7.35 0.00 -8.83
CA LEU A 148 -6.27 -0.08 -7.84
C LEU A 148 -5.68 1.29 -7.51
N LEU A 149 -5.53 2.17 -8.51
CA LEU A 149 -5.07 3.54 -8.29
C LEU A 149 -6.12 4.36 -7.54
N THR A 150 -7.41 4.15 -7.82
CA THR A 150 -8.52 4.79 -7.09
C THR A 150 -8.54 4.32 -5.64
N LEU A 151 -8.46 3.01 -5.39
CA LEU A 151 -8.34 2.45 -4.05
C LEU A 151 -7.11 2.99 -3.31
N TYR A 152 -5.94 3.02 -3.95
CA TYR A 152 -4.74 3.56 -3.31
C TYR A 152 -4.86 5.05 -2.99
N LYS A 153 -5.46 5.85 -3.88
CA LYS A 153 -5.75 7.27 -3.61
C LYS A 153 -6.69 7.43 -2.42
N PHE A 154 -7.73 6.61 -2.33
CA PHE A 154 -8.64 6.58 -1.19
C PHE A 154 -7.88 6.28 0.11
N CYS A 155 -7.05 5.22 0.12
CA CYS A 155 -6.22 4.87 1.27
C CYS A 155 -5.35 6.04 1.75
N VAL A 156 -4.68 6.75 0.85
CA VAL A 156 -3.73 7.81 1.26
C VAL A 156 -4.38 9.18 1.51
N ARG A 157 -5.64 9.40 1.15
CA ARG A 157 -6.31 10.71 1.28
C ARG A 157 -7.47 10.72 2.26
N GLU A 158 -8.22 9.64 2.33
CA GLU A 158 -9.50 9.58 3.04
C GLU A 158 -9.47 8.58 4.19
N SER A 159 -8.56 7.61 4.16
CA SER A 159 -8.44 6.61 5.21
C SER A 159 -7.47 7.05 6.32
N GLU A 160 -8.03 7.61 7.39
CA GLU A 160 -7.26 7.97 8.60
C GLU A 160 -6.49 6.77 9.16
N ILE A 161 -7.15 5.61 9.26
CA ILE A 161 -6.51 4.39 9.80
C ILE A 161 -5.30 3.96 8.96
N PHE A 162 -5.33 4.12 7.63
CA PHE A 162 -4.18 3.80 6.78
C PHE A 162 -2.98 4.70 7.13
N ILE A 163 -3.24 6.00 7.29
CA ILE A 163 -2.23 6.98 7.63
C ILE A 163 -1.70 6.73 9.04
N GLU A 164 -2.57 6.52 10.03
CA GLU A 164 -2.19 6.17 11.40
C GLU A 164 -1.31 4.93 11.47
N THR A 165 -1.62 3.88 10.69
CA THR A 165 -0.76 2.68 10.58
C THR A 165 0.64 3.03 10.04
N MET A 166 0.75 3.97 9.09
CA MET A 166 2.07 4.45 8.62
C MET A 166 2.82 5.17 9.72
N TRP A 167 2.19 6.10 10.42
CA TRP A 167 2.83 6.87 11.50
C TRP A 167 3.27 5.99 12.67
N ALA A 168 2.46 4.99 13.04
CA ALA A 168 2.74 4.09 14.14
C ALA A 168 4.01 3.25 13.91
N HIS A 169 4.23 2.78 12.69
CA HIS A 169 5.34 1.88 12.37
C HIS A 169 6.52 2.56 11.67
N TYR A 170 6.28 3.67 10.98
CA TYR A 170 7.28 4.37 10.17
C TYR A 170 7.17 5.89 10.37
N PRO A 171 7.83 6.45 11.40
CA PRO A 171 7.85 7.89 11.63
C PRO A 171 8.38 8.71 10.44
N SER A 172 9.18 8.09 9.55
CA SER A 172 9.65 8.71 8.31
C SER A 172 8.55 9.05 7.31
N TRP A 173 7.31 8.58 7.52
CA TRP A 173 6.16 8.92 6.69
C TRP A 173 5.98 10.44 6.56
N ILE A 174 6.21 11.22 7.62
CA ILE A 174 6.10 12.70 7.59
C ILE A 174 6.95 13.36 6.50
N ASP A 175 8.13 12.81 6.23
CA ASP A 175 9.08 13.36 5.27
C ASP A 175 9.01 12.69 3.90
N ASP A 176 8.55 11.44 3.88
CA ASP A 176 8.62 10.56 2.72
C ASP A 176 7.26 10.38 2.02
N ASP A 177 6.13 10.81 2.61
CA ASP A 177 4.78 10.62 2.07
C ASP A 177 4.67 10.88 0.56
N SER A 178 5.15 12.03 0.09
CA SER A 178 5.09 12.45 -1.30
C SER A 178 5.91 11.54 -2.21
N LEU A 179 7.08 11.10 -1.73
CA LEU A 179 7.92 10.14 -2.42
C LEU A 179 7.25 8.78 -2.51
N ILE A 180 6.74 8.28 -1.39
CA ILE A 180 6.14 6.95 -1.28
C ILE A 180 4.88 6.89 -2.12
N ILE A 181 3.97 7.86 -1.98
CA ILE A 181 2.74 7.94 -2.79
C ILE A 181 3.07 7.98 -4.29
N GLY A 182 4.07 8.78 -4.69
CA GLY A 182 4.50 8.87 -6.07
C GLY A 182 5.12 7.58 -6.61
N ALA A 183 5.94 6.90 -5.79
CA ALA A 183 6.56 5.64 -6.14
C ALA A 183 5.53 4.50 -6.20
N SER A 184 4.63 4.40 -5.22
CA SER A 184 3.56 3.41 -5.19
C SER A 184 2.67 3.48 -6.43
N LYS A 185 2.25 4.68 -6.83
CA LYS A 185 1.47 4.88 -8.07
C LYS A 185 2.23 4.42 -9.31
N LYS A 186 3.55 4.61 -9.36
CA LYS A 186 4.38 4.12 -10.47
C LYS A 186 4.50 2.61 -10.48
N ILE A 187 4.62 1.99 -9.30
CA ILE A 187 4.66 0.53 -9.17
C ILE A 187 3.34 -0.08 -9.64
N ILE A 188 2.19 0.42 -9.15
CA ILE A 188 0.86 -0.04 -9.59
C ILE A 188 0.73 0.07 -11.12
N LYS A 189 1.23 1.16 -11.71
CA LYS A 189 1.23 1.36 -13.16
C LYS A 189 2.22 0.48 -13.93
N ALA A 190 3.23 -0.08 -13.28
CA ALA A 190 4.28 -0.88 -13.91
C ALA A 190 4.13 -2.39 -13.66
N MET A 191 3.21 -2.80 -12.80
CA MET A 191 2.87 -4.21 -12.60
C MET A 191 2.42 -4.83 -13.94
N PRO A 192 2.77 -6.10 -14.21
CA PRO A 192 2.43 -6.77 -15.47
C PRO A 192 0.93 -6.78 -15.73
#